data_AF-A0A8X6I219-F1
#
_entry.id   AF-A0A8X6I219-F1
#
_cell.length_a   1.000
_cell.length_b   1.000
_cell.length_c   1.000
_cell.angle_alpha   90.00
_cell.angle_beta   90.00
_cell.angle_gamma   90.00
#
_symmetry.space_group_name_H-M   'P 1'
#
loop_
_entity.id
_entity.type
_entity.pdbx_description
1 polymer ?
#
loop_
_entity_poly.entity_id
_entity_poly.type
_entity_poly.pdbx_seq_one_letter_code
_entity_poly.pdbx_strand_id
1 'polypeptide(L)'
;MVRGWSFTLFTDHKPLVYAIRQKEDICTPRQLRHLDLIGQFTTSIWYLKGSENVVADALSRIRTSTINIPSVVDFNKMSREQQTHSQLQDILPCSCPISLGLQPLPVGQPPVTLHCDVSIDHICPFMPEILRREIFNNLYACIQE
;
A
#
# COMPACT_ATOMS: atom_id res chain seq x y z
N MET A 1 0.50 12.45 3.00
CA MET A 1 -0.25 13.59 2.41
C MET A 1 0.27 13.81 0.99
N VAL A 2 -0.55 13.62 -0.05
CA VAL A 2 -0.11 13.76 -1.46
C VAL A 2 -0.29 15.22 -1.86
N ARG A 3 0.73 16.06 -1.67
CA ARG A 3 0.65 17.50 -1.93
C ARG A 3 1.43 17.87 -3.19
N GLY A 4 0.75 18.43 -4.19
CA GLY A 4 1.39 19.00 -5.38
C GLY A 4 1.72 18.02 -6.51
N TRP A 5 1.32 16.74 -6.39
CA TRP A 5 1.54 15.73 -7.43
C TRP A 5 0.21 15.38 -8.10
N SER A 6 0.14 15.43 -9.42
CA SER A 6 -1.02 14.94 -10.17
C SER A 6 -1.05 13.42 -10.15
N PHE A 7 -2.19 12.84 -9.80
CA PHE A 7 -2.39 11.40 -9.79
C PHE A 7 -3.80 11.02 -10.27
N THR A 8 -3.96 9.77 -10.66
CA THR A 8 -5.25 9.18 -11.05
C THR A 8 -5.77 8.29 -9.93
N LEU A 9 -7.01 8.51 -9.51
CA LEU A 9 -7.70 7.67 -8.54
C LEU A 9 -8.43 6.52 -9.27
N PHE A 10 -8.01 5.29 -9.02
CA PHE A 10 -8.73 4.10 -9.46
C PHE A 10 -9.68 3.62 -8.37
N THR A 11 -10.94 3.35 -8.72
CA THR A 11 -11.96 2.87 -7.76
C THR A 11 -12.98 1.97 -8.45
N ASP A 12 -13.51 0.99 -7.73
CA ASP A 12 -14.68 0.19 -8.14
C ASP A 12 -16.01 0.90 -7.86
N HIS A 13 -15.98 2.08 -7.24
CA HIS A 13 -17.18 2.87 -6.98
C HIS A 13 -17.60 3.66 -8.23
N LYS A 14 -18.25 2.96 -9.16
CA LYS A 14 -18.73 3.52 -10.43
C LYS A 14 -19.54 4.83 -10.28
N PRO A 15 -20.43 4.99 -9.27
CA PRO A 15 -21.15 6.25 -9.09
C PRO A 15 -20.24 7.45 -8.81
N LEU A 16 -19.09 7.25 -8.17
CA LEU A 16 -18.16 8.35 -7.84
C LEU A 16 -17.48 8.90 -9.10
N VAL A 17 -17.13 8.03 -10.03
CA VAL A 17 -16.55 8.39 -11.34
C VAL A 17 -17.50 9.29 -12.12
N TYR A 18 -18.81 9.03 -12.05
CA TYR A 18 -19.80 9.90 -12.67
C TYR A 18 -20.04 11.16 -11.86
N ALA A 19 -20.15 11.05 -10.53
CA ALA A 19 -20.48 12.18 -9.65
C ALA A 19 -19.48 13.33 -9.76
N ILE A 20 -18.17 13.06 -9.89
CA ILE A 20 -17.15 14.10 -10.02
C ILE A 20 -17.25 14.90 -11.34
N ARG A 21 -17.96 14.36 -12.35
CA ARG A 21 -18.18 15.00 -13.66
C ARG A 21 -19.59 15.56 -13.82
N GLN A 22 -20.48 15.31 -12.86
CA GLN A 22 -21.86 15.79 -12.92
C GLN A 22 -21.94 17.28 -12.59
N LYS A 23 -23.01 17.92 -13.07
CA LYS A 23 -23.32 19.31 -12.71
C LYS A 23 -23.72 19.39 -11.24
N GLU A 24 -23.34 20.49 -10.59
CA GLU A 24 -23.56 20.73 -9.16
C GLU A 24 -25.05 20.68 -8.79
N ASP A 25 -25.95 21.10 -9.69
CA ASP A 25 -27.40 21.15 -9.51
C ASP A 25 -28.06 19.78 -9.22
N ILE A 26 -27.35 18.68 -9.49
CA ILE A 26 -27.83 17.31 -9.29
C ILE A 26 -27.40 16.76 -7.91
N CYS A 27 -26.43 17.39 -7.25
CA CYS A 27 -25.86 16.93 -5.99
C CYS A 27 -26.53 17.58 -4.78
N THR A 28 -26.73 16.80 -3.71
CA THR A 28 -27.10 17.38 -2.41
C THR A 28 -25.93 18.23 -1.87
N PRO A 29 -26.19 19.23 -1.02
CA PRO A 29 -25.13 20.06 -0.42
C PRO A 29 -24.05 19.24 0.29
N ARG A 30 -24.42 18.08 0.87
CA ARG A 30 -23.46 17.16 1.50
C ARG A 30 -22.57 16.47 0.48
N GLN A 31 -23.15 15.94 -0.60
CA GLN A 31 -22.38 15.32 -1.68
C GLN A 31 -21.44 16.33 -2.33
N LEU A 32 -21.91 17.55 -2.58
CA LEU A 32 -21.09 18.61 -3.16
C LEU A 32 -19.86 18.91 -2.31
N ARG A 33 -20.02 19.05 -0.98
CA ARG A 33 -18.88 19.25 -0.06
C ARG A 33 -17.87 18.11 -0.09
N HIS A 34 -18.33 16.86 -0.19
CA HIS A 34 -17.44 15.71 -0.29
C HIS A 34 -16.72 15.67 -1.65
N LEU A 35 -17.43 15.95 -2.73
CA LEU A 35 -16.85 16.00 -4.08
C LEU A 35 -15.85 17.14 -4.23
N ASP A 36 -16.13 18.32 -3.65
CA ASP A 36 -15.22 19.46 -3.63
C ASP A 36 -13.93 19.10 -2.88
N LEU A 37 -14.04 18.46 -1.71
CA LEU A 37 -12.89 17.96 -0.97
C LEU A 37 -12.05 16.97 -1.79
N ILE A 38 -12.69 16.02 -2.49
CA ILE A 38 -11.98 15.06 -3.35
C ILE A 38 -11.32 15.80 -4.53
N GLY A 39 -12.03 16.74 -5.15
CA GLY A 39 -11.58 17.54 -6.30
C GLY A 39 -10.36 18.41 -5.99
N GLN A 40 -10.19 18.84 -4.74
CA GLN A 40 -8.97 19.54 -4.28
C GLN A 40 -7.70 18.67 -4.42
N PHE A 41 -7.83 17.35 -4.42
CA PHE A 41 -6.71 16.42 -4.62
C PHE A 41 -6.59 15.94 -6.07
N THR A 42 -7.69 15.51 -6.67
CA THR A 42 -7.71 15.05 -8.07
C THR A 42 -9.11 15.08 -8.66
N THR A 43 -9.19 15.36 -9.96
CA THR A 43 -10.38 15.18 -10.80
C THR A 43 -10.25 13.99 -11.75
N SER A 44 -9.06 13.39 -11.86
CA SER A 44 -8.81 12.21 -12.68
C SER A 44 -9.21 10.95 -11.90
N ILE A 45 -10.48 10.55 -12.02
CA ILE A 45 -11.02 9.33 -11.39
C ILE A 45 -11.43 8.34 -12.47
N TRP A 46 -10.96 7.11 -12.35
CA TRP A 46 -11.20 6.02 -13.30
C TRP A 46 -11.82 4.81 -12.61
N TYR A 47 -12.78 4.19 -13.30
CA TYR A 47 -13.40 2.97 -12.82
C TYR A 47 -12.43 1.80 -13.03
N LEU A 48 -12.18 1.04 -11.96
CA LEU A 48 -11.52 -0.25 -11.98
C LEU A 48 -12.53 -1.31 -11.54
N LYS A 49 -12.68 -2.41 -12.29
CA LYS A 49 -13.63 -3.45 -11.91
C LYS A 49 -13.26 -4.01 -10.53
N GLY A 50 -14.25 -4.29 -9.67
CA GLY A 50 -13.98 -4.84 -8.32
C GLY A 50 -13.10 -6.11 -8.33
N SER A 51 -13.24 -6.97 -9.35
CA SER A 51 -12.38 -8.15 -9.52
C SER A 51 -10.91 -7.83 -9.83
N GLU A 52 -10.60 -6.61 -10.25
CA GLU A 52 -9.26 -6.10 -10.50
C GLU A 52 -8.77 -5.20 -9.34
N ASN A 53 -9.69 -4.70 -8.51
CA ASN A 53 -9.42 -3.87 -7.33
C ASN A 53 -9.05 -4.70 -6.07
N VAL A 54 -8.45 -5.87 -6.27
CA VAL A 54 -8.24 -6.90 -5.23
C VAL A 54 -7.44 -6.38 -4.04
N VAL A 55 -6.43 -5.52 -4.28
CA VAL A 55 -5.59 -5.00 -3.20
C VAL A 55 -6.36 -4.03 -2.30
N ALA A 56 -7.13 -3.10 -2.88
CA ALA A 56 -7.91 -2.16 -2.09
C ALA A 56 -9.06 -2.85 -1.35
N ASP A 57 -9.73 -3.81 -2.00
CA ASP A 57 -10.78 -4.63 -1.39
C ASP A 57 -10.20 -5.45 -0.20
N ALA A 58 -9.05 -6.10 -0.38
CA ALA A 58 -8.33 -6.80 0.68
C ALA A 58 -8.07 -5.91 1.91
N LEU A 59 -7.46 -4.75 1.69
CA LEU A 59 -7.11 -3.83 2.78
C LEU A 59 -8.36 -3.25 3.46
N SER A 60 -9.45 -3.05 2.72
CA SER A 60 -10.71 -2.53 3.28
C SER A 60 -11.41 -3.52 4.22
N ARG A 61 -11.12 -4.82 4.07
CA ARG A 61 -11.71 -5.90 4.85
C ARG A 61 -10.93 -6.26 6.12
N ILE A 62 -9.71 -5.73 6.28
CA ILE A 62 -8.90 -5.98 7.48
C ILE A 62 -9.62 -5.41 8.70
N ARG A 63 -10.15 -6.28 9.55
CA ARG A 63 -10.64 -5.91 10.88
C ARG A 63 -9.44 -5.77 11.81
N THR A 64 -9.27 -4.58 12.38
CA THR A 64 -8.13 -4.17 13.23
C THR A 64 -7.86 -5.05 14.46
N SER A 65 -8.74 -6.00 14.80
CA SER A 65 -8.64 -6.81 16.02
C SER A 65 -8.06 -8.21 15.85
N THR A 66 -7.90 -8.73 14.63
CA THR A 66 -7.63 -10.18 14.46
C THR A 66 -6.78 -10.51 13.24
N ILE A 67 -5.61 -9.87 13.10
CA ILE A 67 -4.55 -10.52 12.33
C ILE A 67 -3.84 -11.46 13.31
N ASN A 68 -4.37 -12.67 13.50
CA ASN A 68 -3.50 -13.80 13.85
C ASN A 68 -2.58 -13.93 12.66
N ILE A 69 -1.45 -13.20 12.65
CA ILE A 69 -0.43 -13.36 11.63
C ILE A 69 0.05 -14.78 11.86
N PRO A 70 -0.32 -15.78 11.03
CA PRO A 70 0.37 -17.06 11.09
C PRO A 70 1.84 -16.76 10.80
N SER A 71 2.75 -17.71 11.00
CA SER A 71 4.14 -17.60 10.53
C SER A 71 4.24 -17.59 8.99
N VAL A 72 3.50 -16.68 8.34
CA VAL A 72 3.29 -16.50 6.90
C VAL A 72 4.55 -16.03 6.22
N VAL A 73 5.42 -15.37 6.95
CA VAL A 73 6.62 -14.75 6.43
C VAL A 73 7.83 -15.51 6.93
N ASP A 74 8.46 -16.27 6.03
CA ASP A 74 9.78 -16.87 6.30
C ASP A 74 10.85 -15.77 6.20
N PHE A 75 11.28 -15.27 7.35
CA PHE A 75 12.30 -14.23 7.44
C PHE A 75 13.67 -14.69 6.90
N ASN A 76 13.99 -16.00 6.94
CA ASN A 76 15.23 -16.50 6.35
C ASN A 76 15.20 -16.40 4.83
N LYS A 77 14.08 -16.80 4.22
CA LYS A 77 13.85 -16.63 2.78
C LYS A 77 13.93 -15.16 2.39
N MET A 78 13.24 -14.29 3.14
CA MET A 78 13.27 -12.84 2.90
C MET A 78 14.68 -12.24 2.97
N SER A 79 15.48 -12.62 3.97
CA SER A 79 16.85 -12.13 4.10
C SER A 79 17.72 -12.49 2.90
N ARG A 80 17.60 -13.73 2.41
CA ARG A 80 18.32 -14.21 1.22
C ARG A 80 17.93 -13.41 -0.02
N GLU A 81 16.62 -13.23 -0.23
CA GLU A 81 16.11 -12.48 -1.38
C GLU A 81 16.49 -10.99 -1.32
N GLN A 82 16.58 -10.39 -0.12
CA GLN A 82 17.06 -9.01 0.02
C GLN A 82 18.54 -8.86 -0.38
N GLN A 83 19.39 -9.85 -0.09
CA GLN A 83 20.82 -9.80 -0.41
C GLN A 83 21.07 -9.83 -1.93
N THR A 84 20.24 -10.57 -2.67
CA THR A 84 20.33 -10.71 -4.13
C THR A 84 19.53 -9.67 -4.90
N HIS A 85 18.74 -8.82 -4.22
CA HIS A 85 17.85 -7.86 -4.87
C HIS A 85 18.60 -6.64 -5.43
N SER A 86 18.64 -6.51 -6.75
CA SER A 86 19.31 -5.40 -7.46
C SER A 86 18.84 -4.02 -6.99
N GLN A 87 17.52 -3.79 -6.92
CA GLN A 87 16.96 -2.51 -6.51
C GLN A 87 17.40 -2.11 -5.08
N LEU A 88 17.61 -3.07 -4.18
CA LEU A 88 18.03 -2.77 -2.81
C LEU A 88 19.50 -2.34 -2.80
N GLN A 89 20.35 -2.98 -3.62
CA GLN A 89 21.75 -2.58 -3.80
C GLN A 89 21.90 -1.19 -4.44
N ASP A 90 20.94 -0.76 -5.25
CA ASP A 90 20.92 0.59 -5.83
C ASP A 90 20.46 1.67 -4.82
N ILE A 91 19.61 1.30 -3.86
CA ILE A 91 19.04 2.23 -2.86
C ILE A 91 20.00 2.45 -1.69
N LEU A 92 20.68 1.40 -1.21
CA LEU A 92 21.59 1.49 -0.05
C LEU A 92 22.68 2.58 -0.16
N PRO A 93 23.32 2.82 -1.33
CA PRO A 93 24.35 3.85 -1.48
C PRO A 93 23.76 5.25 -1.69
N CYS A 94 22.48 5.35 -2.06
CA CYS A 94 21.89 6.58 -2.57
C CYS A 94 21.45 7.50 -1.42
N SER A 95 22.33 8.43 -1.07
CA SER A 95 22.12 9.45 -0.02
C SER A 95 21.24 10.60 -0.53
N CYS A 96 20.02 10.30 -0.97
CA CYS A 96 19.06 11.33 -1.37
C CYS A 96 18.27 11.84 -0.15
N PRO A 97 17.94 13.14 -0.05
CA PRO A 97 17.21 13.71 1.10
C PRO A 97 15.71 13.33 1.18
N ILE A 98 15.19 12.56 0.20
CA ILE A 98 13.84 11.97 0.19
C ILE A 98 13.92 10.45 0.51
N SER A 99 15.10 9.95 0.89
CA SER A 99 15.43 8.51 0.90
C SER A 99 14.77 7.73 2.04
N LEU A 100 14.41 6.49 1.72
CA LEU A 100 14.05 5.45 2.68
C LEU A 100 15.21 5.29 3.69
N GLY A 101 14.90 5.29 4.98
CA GLY A 101 15.85 5.08 6.05
C GLY A 101 16.14 3.58 6.20
N LEU A 102 16.64 2.92 5.16
CA LEU A 102 16.89 1.48 5.19
C LEU A 102 18.05 1.16 6.13
N GLN A 103 17.75 0.45 7.22
CA GLN A 103 18.74 -0.04 8.18
C GLN A 103 18.61 -1.55 8.37
N PRO A 104 19.73 -2.27 8.54
CA PRO A 104 19.70 -3.69 8.88
C PRO A 104 19.27 -3.87 10.34
N LEU A 105 18.18 -4.59 10.57
CA LEU A 105 17.62 -4.88 11.89
C LEU A 105 17.43 -6.40 12.09
N PRO A 106 17.67 -6.93 13.30
CA PRO A 106 17.38 -8.32 13.62
C PRO A 106 15.86 -8.52 13.80
N VAL A 107 15.28 -9.47 13.08
CA VAL A 107 13.85 -9.79 13.10
C VAL A 107 13.63 -11.28 13.36
N GLY A 108 12.59 -11.61 14.13
CA GLY A 108 12.18 -12.99 14.41
C GLY A 108 12.98 -13.68 15.51
N GLN A 109 12.64 -14.94 15.77
CA GLN A 109 13.39 -15.85 16.65
C GLN A 109 13.53 -17.22 15.97
N PRO A 110 14.77 -17.69 15.68
CA PRO A 110 16.06 -17.02 15.87
C PRO A 110 16.18 -15.72 15.03
N PRO A 111 17.04 -14.76 15.45
CA PRO A 111 17.12 -13.46 14.79
C PRO A 111 17.76 -13.57 13.40
N VAL A 112 17.10 -12.98 12.41
CA VAL A 112 17.58 -12.86 11.03
C VAL A 112 17.68 -11.37 10.68
N THR A 113 18.79 -10.97 10.04
CA THR A 113 18.99 -9.58 9.61
C THR A 113 18.15 -9.27 8.36
N LEU A 114 17.31 -8.25 8.46
CA LEU A 114 16.54 -7.67 7.35
C LEU A 114 16.79 -6.19 7.23
N HIS A 115 16.83 -5.68 6.00
CA HIS A 115 16.77 -4.25 5.73
C HIS A 115 15.35 -3.75 5.92
N CYS A 116 15.18 -2.80 6.82
CA CYS A 116 13.91 -2.20 7.17
C CYS A 116 14.00 -0.69 7.03
N ASP A 117 12.95 -0.08 6.48
CA ASP A 117 12.78 1.36 6.49
C ASP A 117 12.38 1.81 7.90
N VAL A 118 13.19 2.71 8.47
CA VAL A 118 12.96 3.34 9.78
C VAL A 118 12.75 4.85 9.64
N SER A 119 12.49 5.36 8.43
CA SER A 119 12.25 6.79 8.19
C SER A 119 10.93 7.31 8.78
N ILE A 120 10.03 6.40 9.15
CA ILE A 120 8.71 6.68 9.71
C ILE A 120 8.60 6.02 11.08
N ASP A 121 7.63 6.43 11.92
CA ASP A 121 7.45 5.91 13.29
C ASP A 121 7.22 4.38 13.39
N HIS A 122 7.04 3.70 12.26
CA HIS A 122 6.86 2.26 12.17
C HIS A 122 7.98 1.64 11.34
N ILE A 123 8.54 0.54 11.86
CA ILE A 123 9.58 -0.24 11.17
C ILE A 123 8.91 -1.05 10.05
N CYS A 124 9.29 -0.79 8.81
CA CYS A 124 8.74 -1.47 7.64
C CYS A 124 9.83 -2.29 6.94
N PRO A 125 9.79 -3.64 6.96
CA PRO A 125 10.76 -4.45 6.23
C PRO A 125 10.65 -4.19 4.72
N PHE A 126 11.79 -4.03 4.05
CA PHE A 126 11.82 -3.96 2.59
C PHE A 126 11.32 -5.28 2.01
N MET A 127 10.37 -5.22 1.07
CA MET A 127 9.75 -6.41 0.51
C MET A 127 10.28 -6.70 -0.91
N PRO A 128 11.09 -7.77 -1.10
CA PRO A 128 11.52 -8.24 -2.41
C PRO A 128 10.34 -8.54 -3.33
N GLU A 129 10.44 -8.19 -4.61
CA GLU A 129 9.35 -8.35 -5.57
C GLU A 129 8.80 -9.78 -5.63
N ILE A 130 9.71 -10.76 -5.62
CA ILE A 130 9.40 -12.20 -5.68
C ILE A 130 8.47 -12.64 -4.54
N LEU A 131 8.61 -12.03 -3.35
CA LEU A 131 7.84 -12.40 -2.16
C LEU A 131 6.53 -11.62 -2.03
N ARG A 132 6.36 -10.49 -2.74
CA ARG A 132 5.18 -9.61 -2.59
C ARG A 132 3.87 -10.36 -2.82
N ARG A 133 3.78 -11.16 -3.90
CA ARG A 133 2.54 -11.87 -4.25
C ARG A 133 2.21 -12.99 -3.26
N GLU A 134 3.22 -13.77 -2.88
CA GLU A 134 3.08 -14.87 -1.93
C GLU A 134 2.57 -14.36 -0.58
N ILE A 135 3.23 -13.33 -0.02
CA ILE A 135 2.85 -12.74 1.26
C ILE A 135 1.48 -12.08 1.18
N PHE A 136 1.18 -11.35 0.09
CA PHE A 136 -0.14 -10.79 -0.12
C PHE A 136 -1.23 -11.86 -0.12
N ASN A 137 -1.05 -12.96 -0.85
CA ASN A 137 -2.03 -14.03 -0.93
C ASN A 137 -2.23 -14.71 0.43
N ASN A 138 -1.16 -14.94 1.19
CA ASN A 138 -1.25 -15.55 2.51
C ASN A 138 -2.00 -14.64 3.50
N LEU A 139 -1.72 -13.34 3.50
CA LEU A 139 -2.46 -12.37 4.31
C LEU A 139 -3.91 -12.24 3.86
N TYR A 140 -4.15 -12.27 2.55
CA TYR A 140 -5.49 -12.19 1.98
C TYR A 140 -6.34 -13.41 2.31
N ALA A 141 -5.76 -14.61 2.31
CA ALA A 141 -6.44 -15.82 2.73
C ALA A 141 -6.95 -15.72 4.18
N CYS A 142 -6.15 -15.18 5.09
CA CYS A 142 -6.55 -14.96 6.49
C CYS A 142 -7.68 -13.94 6.68
N ILE A 143 -7.94 -13.07 5.69
CA ILE A 143 -9.01 -12.06 5.75
C ILE A 143 -10.34 -12.64 5.22
N GLN A 144 -10.30 -13.74 4.46
CA GLN A 144 -11.50 -14.38 3.89
C GLN A 144 -12.09 -15.51 4.74
N GLU A 145 -11.43 -15.92 5.83
CA GLU A 145 -11.96 -16.85 6.85
C GLU A 145 -12.74 -16.11 7.95
#